data_AF-A0A494WYI7-F1
#
_entry.id   AF-A0A494WYI7-F1
#
_cell.length_a   1.000
_cell.length_b   1.000
_cell.length_c   1.000
_cell.angle_alpha   90.00
_cell.angle_beta   90.00
_cell.angle_gamma   90.00
#
_symmetry.space_group_name_H-M   'P 1'
#
loop_
_entity.id
_entity.type
_entity.pdbx_description
1 polymer ?
#
loop_
_entity_poly.entity_id
_entity_poly.type
_entity_poly.pdbx_seq_one_letter_code
_entity_poly.pdbx_strand_id
1 'polypeptide(L)' 'MLDLGRVILRLEKARRELLATDPGDKEKLLAASRKLDELIVEYYRAKLGPKMAGSAAGR' A
#
# COMPACT_ATOMS: atom_id res chain seq x y z
N MET A 1 -7.51 7.30 -12.52
CA MET A 1 -6.12 7.12 -12.04
C MET A 1 -6.05 7.67 -10.64
N LEU A 2 -5.84 6.83 -9.63
CA LEU A 2 -5.39 7.34 -8.33
C LEU A 2 -4.04 8.02 -8.58
N ASP A 3 -3.94 9.31 -8.29
CA ASP A 3 -2.66 10.02 -8.38
C ASP A 3 -1.64 9.27 -7.50
N LEU A 4 -0.60 8.73 -8.13
CA LEU A 4 0.45 7.97 -7.46
C LEU A 4 1.03 8.75 -6.27
N GLY A 5 1.10 10.09 -6.38
CA GLY A 5 1.49 10.98 -5.30
C GLY A 5 0.60 10.84 -4.06
N ARG A 6 -0.73 10.77 -4.23
CA ARG A 6 -1.68 10.55 -3.13
C ARG A 6 -1.45 9.19 -2.44
N VAL A 7 -1.16 8.14 -3.20
CA VAL A 7 -0.90 6.81 -2.62
C VAL A 7 0.40 6.79 -1.81
N ILE A 8 1.44 7.44 -2.32
CA ILE A 8 2.72 7.60 -1.61
C ILE A 8 2.53 8.35 -0.29
N LEU A 9 1.77 9.45 -0.28
CA LEU A 9 1.49 10.20 0.95
C LEU A 9 0.72 9.36 1.99
N ARG A 10 -0.24 8.53 1.54
CA ARG A 10 -0.98 7.62 2.42
C ARG A 10 -0.07 6.54 3.01
N LEU A 11 0.85 5.99 2.21
CA LEU A 11 1.87 5.03 2.66
C LEU A 11 2.77 5.62 3.75
N GLU A 12 3.30 6.82 3.53
CA GLU A 12 4.18 7.48 4.52
C GLU A 12 3.41 7.77 5.82
N LYS A 13 2.14 8.19 5.72
CA LYS A 13 1.29 8.36 6.91
C LYS A 13 1.09 7.04 7.66
N ALA A 14 0.74 5.96 6.96
CA ALA A 14 0.54 4.65 7.57
C ALA A 14 1.83 4.09 8.19
N ARG A 15 2.98 4.32 7.56
CA ARG A 15 4.30 3.97 8.11
C ARG A 15 4.57 4.69 9.43
N ARG A 16 4.27 5.99 9.53
CA ARG A 16 4.41 6.74 10.78
C ARG A 16 3.46 6.25 11.87
N GLU A 17 2.21 5.95 11.51
CA GLU A 17 1.23 5.36 12.45
C GLU A 17 1.72 4.01 12.99
N LEU A 18 2.26 3.14 12.13
CA LEU A 18 2.84 1.86 12.54
C LEU A 18 4.03 2.04 13.49
N LEU A 19 4.96 2.94 13.18
CA LEU A 19 6.13 3.21 14.01
C LEU A 19 5.79 3.89 15.35
N ALA A 20 4.67 4.59 15.42
CA ALA A 20 4.16 5.19 16.66
C ALA A 20 3.30 4.22 17.49
N THR A 21 2.98 3.04 16.95
CA THR A 21 2.16 2.04 17.66
C THR A 21 3.03 1.32 18.69
N ASP A 22 2.48 1.15 19.90
CA ASP A 22 3.14 0.39 20.97
C ASP A 22 3.41 -1.05 20.51
N PRO A 23 4.67 -1.53 20.54
CA PRO A 23 5.01 -2.91 20.21
C PRO A 23 4.33 -3.95 21.13
N GLY A 24 3.86 -3.55 22.32
CA GLY A 24 3.08 -4.39 23.23
C GLY A 24 1.63 -4.58 22.80
N ASP A 25 1.06 -3.66 22.01
CA ASP A 25 -0.32 -3.71 21.52
C ASP A 25 -0.39 -4.45 20.18
N LYS A 26 -0.36 -5.78 20.26
CA LYS A 26 -0.34 -6.67 19.09
C LYS A 26 -1.54 -6.46 18.16
N GLU A 27 -2.71 -6.12 18.69
CA GLU A 27 -3.90 -5.90 17.87
C GLU A 27 -3.78 -4.65 17.02
N LYS A 28 -3.32 -3.53 17.62
CA LYS A 28 -3.08 -2.29 16.88
C LYS A 28 -1.95 -2.43 15.87
N LEU A 29 -0.88 -3.13 16.22
CA LEU A 29 0.22 -3.42 15.28
C LEU A 29 -0.27 -4.22 14.07
N LEU A 30 -1.08 -5.26 14.30
CA LEU A 30 -1.62 -6.07 13.22
C LEU A 30 -2.56 -5.26 12.33
N ALA A 31 -3.40 -4.41 12.91
CA ALA A 31 -4.27 -3.50 12.17
C ALA A 31 -3.47 -2.50 11.32
N ALA A 32 -2.43 -1.89 11.89
CA ALA A 32 -1.55 -0.96 11.18
C ALA A 32 -0.76 -1.67 10.06
N SER A 33 -0.29 -2.89 10.29
CA SER A 33 0.39 -3.72 9.28
C SER A 33 -0.54 -4.01 8.10
N ARG A 34 -1.76 -4.49 8.35
CA ARG A 34 -2.75 -4.80 7.29
C ARG A 34 -3.06 -3.58 6.43
N LYS A 35 -3.22 -2.41 7.06
CA LYS A 35 -3.45 -1.14 6.36
C LYS A 35 -2.25 -0.76 5.47
N LEU A 36 -1.03 -1.02 5.92
CA LEU A 36 0.18 -0.79 5.13
C LEU A 36 0.21 -1.72 3.91
N ASP A 37 -0.11 -3.01 4.08
CA ASP A 37 -0.14 -4.01 3.01
C ASP A 37 -1.15 -3.62 1.91
N GLU A 38 -2.35 -3.19 2.29
CA GLU A 38 -3.37 -2.69 1.35
C GLU A 38 -2.85 -1.50 0.52
N LEU A 39 -2.20 -0.54 1.17
CA LEU A 39 -1.63 0.63 0.49
C LEU A 39 -0.46 0.28 -0.43
N ILE A 40 0.32 -0.76 -0.11
CA ILE A 40 1.38 -1.27 -0.99
C ILE A 40 0.76 -1.85 -2.27
N VAL A 41 -0.33 -2.62 -2.15
CA VAL A 41 -1.07 -3.14 -3.31
C VAL A 41 -1.66 -1.99 -4.13
N GLU A 42 -2.25 -0.98 -3.50
CA GLU A 42 -2.71 0.24 -4.19
C GLU A 42 -1.58 0.95 -4.94
N TYR A 43 -0.40 1.04 -4.33
CA TYR A 43 0.79 1.64 -4.96
C TYR A 43 1.20 0.89 -6.21
N TYR A 44 1.28 -0.44 -6.15
CA TYR A 44 1.63 -1.23 -7.33
C TYR A 44 0.56 -1.14 -8.41
N ARG A 45 -0.72 -1.15 -8.06
CA ARG A 45 -1.82 -0.94 -9.03
C ARG A 45 -1.73 0.43 -9.70
N ALA A 46 -1.46 1.49 -8.93
CA ALA A 46 -1.32 2.85 -9.43
C ALA A 46 -0.04 3.02 -10.29
N LYS A 47 1.07 2.40 -9.88
CA LYS A 47 2.36 2.43 -10.59
C LYS A 47 2.32 1.64 -11.89
N LEU A 48 1.69 0.46 -11.89
CA LEU A 48 1.67 -0.45 -13.03
C LEU A 48 0.56 -0.10 -14.03
N GLY A 49 -0.54 0.52 -13.60
CA GLY A 49 -1.63 0.95 -14.50
C GLY A 49 -2.11 -0.15 -15.47
N PRO A 50 -2.72 0.19 -16.61
CA PRO A 50 -3.16 -0.79 -17.62
C PRO A 50 -2.02 -1.53 -18.34
N LYS A 51 -0.74 -1.22 -18.06
CA LYS A 51 0.41 -1.78 -18.81
C LYS A 51 0.56 -3.30 -18.69
N MET A 52 -0.17 -3.97 -17.80
CA MET A 52 -0.18 -5.44 -17.70
C MET A 52 -1.37 -6.14 -18.39
N ALA A 53 -2.37 -5.42 -18.92
CA ALA A 53 -3.47 -6.07 -19.64
C ALA A 53 -3.04 -6.60 -21.02
N GLY A 54 -1.91 -6.13 -21.57
CA GLY A 54 -1.42 -6.54 -22.89
C GLY A 54 -0.36 -7.65 -22.89
N SER A 55 0.17 -8.07 -21.73
CA SER A 55 1.29 -9.02 -21.67
C SER A 55 0.90 -10.45 -21.29
N ALA A 56 -0.37 -10.70 -20.94
CA ALA A 56 -0.88 -12.05 -20.65
C ALA A 56 -1.58 -12.72 -21.84
N ALA A 57 -1.66 -12.05 -22.99
CA ALA A 57 -2.27 -12.56 -24.22
C ALA A 57 -1.21 -12.78 -25.32
N GLY A 58 -0.14 -13.51 -25.02
CA GLY A 58 0.94 -13.71 -25.98
C GLY A 58 1.89 -14.85 -25.65
N ARG A 59 1.55 -16.03 -26.19
CA ARG A 59 2.33 -17.28 -26.35
C ARG A 59 2.35 -18.24 -25.16
#